data_AF-A0A851HEG0-F1
#
_entry.id   AF-A0A851HEG0-F1
#
_cell.length_a   1.000
_cell.length_b   1.000
_cell.length_c   1.000
_cell.angle_alpha   90.00
_cell.angle_beta   90.00
_cell.angle_gamma   90.00
#
_symmetry.space_group_name_H-M   'P 1'
#
loop_
_entity.id
_entity.type
_entity.pdbx_description
1 polymer ?
#
loop_
_entity_poly.entity_id
_entity_poly.type
_entity_poly.pdbx_seq_one_letter_code
_entity_poly.pdbx_strand_id
1 'polypeptide(L)'
;MSNQTRTKREYFEPGAVEASIIAAAASMSGPNDHADWNAQMLMNIREVATMARDWKFRDTVNDLLSEDATPFAAIIRGFEFHESSQRYVIQLESKDKDGPKLEYINTNRVDSDASVDLLMEIIEDDLMGNNVLVYKLVEAKGEKKYRSLGHVKNLGPGDDSEFSDQELEDDLLDHVESIGKAQTAGRRR
;
A
#
# COMPACT_ATOMS: atom_id res chain seq x y z
N MET A 1 38.69 -2.20 10.52
CA MET A 1 37.53 -1.92 11.39
C MET A 1 36.97 -0.56 10.98
N SER A 2 36.08 -0.52 9.99
CA SER A 2 35.44 0.74 9.56
C SER A 2 34.14 0.94 10.35
N ASN A 3 34.10 2.02 11.12
CA ASN A 3 32.86 2.57 11.67
C ASN A 3 31.96 2.98 10.49
N GLN A 4 30.95 2.15 10.17
CA GLN A 4 29.87 2.60 9.31
C GLN A 4 28.94 3.48 10.11
N THR A 5 28.88 4.72 9.68
CA THR A 5 28.04 5.80 10.20
C THR A 5 26.58 5.38 10.04
N ARG A 6 25.82 5.34 11.15
CA ARG A 6 24.35 5.26 11.13
C ARG A 6 23.81 6.36 10.21
N THR A 7 23.31 6.00 9.04
CA THR A 7 22.56 6.91 8.17
C THR A 7 21.32 7.37 8.94
N LYS A 8 21.20 8.69 9.11
CA LYS A 8 20.05 9.32 9.75
C LYS A 8 18.78 8.96 8.97
N ARG A 9 17.73 8.63 9.71
CA ARG A 9 16.35 8.51 9.21
C ARG A 9 16.00 9.74 8.37
N GLU A 10 15.68 9.55 7.10
CA GLU A 10 15.05 10.60 6.31
C GLU A 10 13.54 10.44 6.46
N TYR A 11 12.92 11.44 7.09
CA TYR A 11 11.47 11.56 7.14
C TYR A 11 11.05 12.21 5.82
N PHE A 12 10.39 11.45 4.96
CA PHE A 12 9.74 12.06 3.80
C PHE A 12 8.57 12.91 4.31
N GLU A 13 8.70 14.23 4.18
CA GLU A 13 7.65 15.18 4.53
C GLU A 13 6.39 14.88 3.70
N PRO A 14 5.19 14.85 4.31
CA PRO A 14 3.95 14.78 3.54
C PRO A 14 3.89 15.95 2.56
N GLY A 15 3.33 15.73 1.37
CA GLY A 15 3.18 16.79 0.37
C GLY A 15 2.36 17.96 0.94
N ALA A 16 2.55 19.17 0.39
CA ALA A 16 1.90 20.39 0.92
C ALA A 16 0.36 20.29 1.05
N VAL A 17 -0.28 19.52 0.17
CA VAL A 17 -1.72 19.24 0.23
C VAL A 17 -2.08 18.31 1.39
N GLU A 18 -1.32 17.23 1.58
CA GLU A 18 -1.52 16.28 2.68
C GLU A 18 -1.31 16.94 4.03
N ALA A 19 -0.22 17.72 4.19
CA ALA A 19 0.04 18.51 5.38
C ALA A 19 -1.08 19.51 5.67
N SER A 20 -1.65 20.15 4.65
CA SER A 20 -2.76 21.10 4.81
C SER A 20 -4.04 20.43 5.28
N ILE A 21 -4.34 19.23 4.77
CA ILE A 21 -5.53 18.47 5.16
C ILE A 21 -5.40 17.94 6.59
N ILE A 22 -4.23 17.39 6.94
CA ILE A 22 -3.94 16.92 8.29
C ILE A 22 -4.02 18.10 9.29
N ALA A 23 -3.42 19.24 8.96
CA ALA A 23 -3.45 20.43 9.83
C ALA A 23 -4.87 20.97 10.01
N ALA A 24 -5.66 21.06 8.94
CA ALA A 24 -7.05 21.47 9.00
C ALA A 24 -7.89 20.53 9.86
N ALA A 25 -7.77 19.21 9.65
CA ALA A 25 -8.47 18.22 10.45
C ALA A 25 -8.08 18.29 11.93
N ALA A 26 -6.78 18.36 12.23
CA ALA A 26 -6.28 18.48 13.60
C ALA A 26 -6.81 19.72 14.30
N SER A 27 -6.93 20.86 13.59
CA SER A 27 -7.49 22.10 14.14
C SER A 27 -8.97 21.97 14.54
N MET A 28 -9.70 21.05 13.90
CA MET A 28 -11.12 20.78 14.16
C MET A 28 -11.33 19.71 15.24
N SER A 29 -10.31 18.92 15.57
CA SER A 29 -10.43 17.72 16.44
C SER A 29 -10.21 17.97 17.92
N GLY A 30 -9.87 19.20 18.32
CA GLY A 30 -9.52 19.48 19.71
C GLY A 30 -8.17 18.85 20.13
N PRO A 31 -7.84 18.85 21.43
CA PRO A 31 -6.54 18.39 21.94
C PRO A 31 -6.38 16.87 21.86
N ASN A 32 -5.18 16.41 21.54
CA ASN A 32 -4.89 15.01 21.22
C ASN A 32 -4.94 14.02 22.39
N ASP A 33 -5.19 14.52 23.60
CA ASP A 33 -5.17 13.76 24.84
C ASP A 33 -6.57 13.30 25.30
N HIS A 34 -7.65 13.70 24.62
CA HIS A 34 -8.99 13.25 24.96
C HIS A 34 -9.38 11.92 24.30
N ALA A 35 -10.23 11.13 24.97
CA ALA A 35 -10.55 9.75 24.59
C ALA A 35 -11.07 9.60 23.14
N ASP A 36 -11.88 10.55 22.68
CA ASP A 36 -12.48 10.50 21.32
C ASP A 36 -11.65 11.20 20.24
N TRP A 37 -10.42 11.66 20.54
CA TRP A 37 -9.68 12.53 19.63
C TRP A 37 -9.39 11.85 18.31
N ASN A 38 -8.98 10.58 18.38
CA ASN A 38 -8.69 9.81 17.17
C ASN A 38 -9.94 9.64 16.29
N ALA A 39 -11.10 9.36 16.89
CA ALA A 39 -12.35 9.24 16.15
C ALA A 39 -12.76 10.58 15.51
N GLN A 40 -12.62 11.70 16.22
CA GLN A 40 -12.89 13.03 15.70
C GLN A 40 -11.90 13.44 14.59
N MET A 41 -10.61 13.14 14.75
CA MET A 41 -9.57 13.35 13.74
C MET A 41 -9.90 12.64 12.44
N LEU A 42 -10.29 11.37 12.49
CA LEU A 42 -10.66 10.61 11.30
C LEU A 42 -11.92 11.17 10.62
N MET A 43 -12.94 11.60 11.39
CA MET A 43 -14.12 12.26 10.83
C MET A 43 -13.77 13.58 10.15
N ASN A 44 -12.93 14.40 10.79
CA ASN A 44 -12.53 15.69 10.25
C ASN A 44 -11.64 15.56 9.01
N ILE A 45 -10.77 14.54 8.93
CA ILE A 45 -10.02 14.22 7.71
C ILE A 45 -10.99 13.95 6.55
N ARG A 46 -12.05 13.15 6.77
CA ARG A 46 -13.07 12.89 5.74
C ARG A 46 -13.83 14.15 5.33
N GLU A 47 -14.15 15.02 6.28
CA GLU A 47 -14.85 16.28 6.00
C GLU A 47 -13.98 17.22 5.16
N VAL A 48 -12.73 17.44 5.56
CA VAL A 48 -11.76 18.29 4.82
C VAL A 48 -11.45 17.69 3.43
N ALA A 49 -11.26 16.38 3.34
CA ALA A 49 -11.06 15.71 2.05
C ALA A 49 -12.30 15.81 1.13
N THR A 50 -13.51 15.83 1.70
CA THR A 50 -14.75 16.05 0.92
C THR A 50 -14.85 17.48 0.38
N MET A 51 -14.22 18.45 1.05
CA MET A 51 -14.11 19.83 0.55
C MET A 51 -13.05 19.98 -0.55
N ALA A 52 -12.16 18.99 -0.73
CA ALA A 52 -11.21 18.98 -1.84
C ALA A 52 -11.97 18.86 -3.18
N ARG A 53 -11.57 19.64 -4.18
CA ARG A 53 -12.19 19.59 -5.52
C ARG A 53 -11.83 18.34 -6.32
N ASP A 54 -10.93 17.51 -5.80
CA ASP A 54 -10.51 16.26 -6.40
C ASP A 54 -11.31 15.09 -5.81
N TRP A 55 -12.28 14.61 -6.60
CA TRP A 55 -13.16 13.51 -6.26
C TRP A 55 -12.42 12.18 -6.07
N LYS A 56 -11.32 11.95 -6.80
CA LYS A 56 -10.51 10.73 -6.63
C LYS A 56 -9.86 10.70 -5.26
N PHE A 57 -9.35 11.84 -4.81
CA PHE A 57 -8.71 11.97 -3.49
C PHE A 57 -9.70 11.72 -2.34
N ARG A 58 -10.92 12.25 -2.46
CA ARG A 58 -12.01 11.99 -1.50
C ARG A 58 -12.31 10.49 -1.36
N ASP A 59 -12.45 9.79 -2.49
CA ASP A 59 -12.79 8.37 -2.50
C ASP A 59 -11.65 7.53 -1.90
N THR A 60 -10.39 7.82 -2.26
CA THR A 60 -9.21 7.18 -1.67
C THR A 60 -9.15 7.37 -0.14
N VAL A 61 -9.39 8.58 0.37
CA VAL A 61 -9.40 8.83 1.82
C VAL A 61 -10.52 8.05 2.51
N ASN A 62 -11.72 7.99 1.92
CA ASN A 62 -12.82 7.22 2.49
C ASN A 62 -12.53 5.73 2.53
N ASP A 63 -11.93 5.18 1.47
CA ASP A 63 -11.56 3.78 1.39
C ASP A 63 -10.46 3.43 2.39
N LEU A 64 -9.40 4.24 2.48
CA LEU A 64 -8.29 4.04 3.42
C LEU A 64 -8.70 4.17 4.88
N LEU A 65 -9.72 4.98 5.16
CA LEU A 65 -10.27 5.15 6.51
C LEU A 65 -11.46 4.23 6.79
N SER A 66 -11.85 3.36 5.86
CA SER A 66 -12.96 2.43 6.08
C SER A 66 -12.60 1.40 7.16
N GLU A 67 -13.59 0.89 7.88
CA GLU A 67 -13.37 -0.18 8.86
C GLU A 67 -12.85 -1.48 8.23
N ASP A 68 -13.02 -1.63 6.91
CA ASP A 68 -12.53 -2.76 6.12
C ASP A 68 -11.04 -2.62 5.74
N ALA A 69 -10.46 -1.42 5.87
CA ALA A 69 -9.07 -1.11 5.53
C ALA A 69 -8.16 -1.20 6.76
N THR A 70 -7.99 -2.40 7.32
CA THR A 70 -7.00 -2.66 8.37
C THR A 70 -5.61 -2.73 7.75
N PRO A 71 -4.69 -1.78 8.05
CA PRO A 71 -3.33 -1.87 7.56
C PRO A 71 -2.57 -2.99 8.26
N PHE A 72 -1.54 -3.52 7.59
CA PHE A 72 -0.67 -4.55 8.15
C PHE A 72 0.79 -4.26 7.79
N ALA A 73 1.70 -4.71 8.63
CA ALA A 73 3.13 -4.58 8.41
C ALA A 73 3.64 -5.71 7.50
N ALA A 74 4.50 -5.37 6.55
CA ALA A 74 5.17 -6.30 5.64
C ALA A 74 6.50 -5.71 5.16
N ILE A 75 7.27 -6.47 4.39
CA ILE A 75 8.44 -6.02 3.66
C ILE A 75 8.18 -6.25 2.17
N ILE A 76 8.43 -5.24 1.34
CA ILE A 76 8.34 -5.42 -0.12
C ILE A 76 9.58 -6.19 -0.58
N ARG A 77 9.37 -7.36 -1.18
CA ARG A 77 10.45 -8.25 -1.65
C ARG A 77 10.63 -8.23 -3.16
N GLY A 78 9.60 -7.86 -3.90
CA GLY A 78 9.65 -7.79 -5.35
C GLY A 78 8.36 -7.24 -5.94
N PHE A 79 8.41 -6.90 -7.21
CA PHE A 79 7.23 -6.61 -8.00
C PHE A 79 7.44 -7.01 -9.45
N GLU A 80 6.35 -7.28 -10.15
CA GLU A 80 6.39 -7.70 -11.56
C GLU A 80 5.15 -7.20 -12.30
N PHE A 81 5.32 -6.83 -13.57
CA PHE A 81 4.21 -6.32 -14.39
C PHE A 81 3.48 -7.47 -15.08
N HIS A 82 2.16 -7.52 -14.90
CA HIS A 82 1.32 -8.49 -15.60
C HIS A 82 0.57 -7.83 -16.77
N GLU A 83 1.05 -8.06 -17.99
CA GLU A 83 0.54 -7.41 -19.21
C GLU A 83 -0.97 -7.59 -19.44
N SER A 84 -1.53 -8.79 -19.20
CA SER A 84 -2.96 -9.03 -19.48
C SER A 84 -3.89 -8.24 -18.55
N SER A 85 -3.51 -8.04 -17.30
CA SER A 85 -4.28 -7.23 -16.35
C SER A 85 -3.92 -5.75 -16.40
N GLN A 86 -2.80 -5.39 -17.02
CA GLN A 86 -2.21 -4.04 -17.01
C GLN A 86 -1.96 -3.55 -15.57
N ARG A 87 -1.46 -4.43 -14.69
CA ARG A 87 -1.23 -4.16 -13.26
C ARG A 87 0.14 -4.67 -12.84
N TYR A 88 0.71 -4.05 -11.83
CA TYR A 88 1.84 -4.60 -11.10
C TYR A 88 1.33 -5.54 -10.00
N VAL A 89 2.03 -6.66 -9.83
CA VAL A 89 1.90 -7.56 -8.69
C VAL A 89 3.04 -7.24 -7.74
N ILE A 90 2.72 -6.93 -6.48
CA ILE A 90 3.70 -6.66 -5.43
C ILE A 90 3.78 -7.87 -4.51
N GLN A 91 4.98 -8.39 -4.31
CA GLN A 91 5.30 -9.48 -3.38
C GLN A 91 5.67 -8.90 -2.02
N LEU A 92 4.93 -9.30 -1.00
CA LEU A 92 5.03 -8.82 0.37
C LEU A 92 5.38 -9.98 1.29
N GLU A 93 6.48 -9.85 2.04
CA GLU A 93 6.79 -10.76 3.14
C GLU A 93 6.21 -10.21 4.43
N SER A 94 5.39 -11.00 5.11
CA SER A 94 4.82 -10.67 6.42
C SER A 94 5.07 -11.80 7.39
N LYS A 95 4.99 -11.51 8.69
CA LYS A 95 5.13 -12.51 9.74
C LYS A 95 3.79 -12.71 10.43
N ASP A 96 3.25 -13.92 10.35
CA ASP A 96 2.07 -14.32 11.10
C ASP A 96 2.45 -15.21 12.29
N LYS A 97 1.46 -15.88 12.88
CA LYS A 97 1.68 -16.77 14.04
C LYS A 97 2.36 -18.09 13.64
N ASP A 98 2.30 -18.46 12.36
CA ASP A 98 2.75 -19.72 11.83
C ASP A 98 4.12 -19.59 11.13
N GLY A 99 4.54 -18.37 10.79
CA GLY A 99 5.88 -18.09 10.29
C GLY A 99 5.96 -16.89 9.35
N PRO A 100 7.09 -16.74 8.63
CA PRO A 100 7.16 -15.84 7.48
C PRO A 100 6.25 -16.35 6.37
N LYS A 101 5.53 -15.44 5.72
CA LYS A 101 4.57 -15.73 4.65
C LYS A 101 4.66 -14.68 3.55
N LEU A 102 4.62 -15.14 2.31
CA LEU A 102 4.45 -14.29 1.14
C LEU A 102 2.96 -14.01 0.87
N GLU A 103 2.64 -12.74 0.66
CA GLU A 103 1.35 -12.25 0.18
C GLU A 103 1.54 -11.45 -1.12
N TYR A 104 0.60 -11.60 -2.05
CA TYR A 104 0.61 -10.91 -3.33
C TYR A 104 -0.54 -9.93 -3.42
N ILE A 105 -0.24 -8.68 -3.79
CA ILE A 105 -1.26 -7.65 -4.01
C ILE A 105 -1.07 -6.98 -5.35
N ASN A 106 -2.18 -6.76 -6.06
CA ASN A 106 -2.16 -6.05 -7.33
C ASN A 106 -2.29 -4.54 -7.10
N THR A 107 -1.67 -3.73 -7.94
CA THR A 107 -2.01 -2.30 -8.05
C THR A 107 -3.34 -2.10 -8.76
N ASN A 108 -3.81 -0.84 -8.82
CA ASN A 108 -4.77 -0.43 -9.84
C ASN A 108 -4.16 -0.62 -11.25
N ARG A 109 -5.00 -0.57 -12.31
CA ARG A 109 -4.48 -0.71 -13.66
C ARG A 109 -3.72 0.55 -14.06
N VAL A 110 -2.53 0.37 -14.62
CA VAL A 110 -1.64 1.45 -15.07
C VAL A 110 -2.34 2.33 -16.12
N ASP A 111 -3.11 1.71 -17.03
CA ASP A 111 -3.87 2.41 -18.08
C ASP A 111 -5.08 3.23 -17.57
N SER A 112 -5.43 3.10 -16.30
CA SER A 112 -6.59 3.77 -15.68
C SER A 112 -6.24 4.73 -14.56
N ASP A 113 -5.05 4.60 -13.98
CA ASP A 113 -4.62 5.30 -12.78
C ASP A 113 -3.15 5.71 -12.89
N ALA A 114 -2.93 6.97 -13.29
CA ALA A 114 -1.59 7.55 -13.47
C ALA A 114 -0.79 7.65 -12.17
N SER A 115 -1.42 7.46 -11.00
CA SER A 115 -0.69 7.41 -9.72
C SER A 115 0.09 6.12 -9.53
N VAL A 116 -0.22 5.06 -10.30
CA VAL A 116 0.44 3.76 -10.20
C VAL A 116 1.91 3.87 -10.60
N ASP A 117 2.25 4.60 -11.66
CA ASP A 117 3.64 4.74 -12.11
C ASP A 117 4.49 5.41 -11.02
N LEU A 118 3.99 6.51 -10.43
CA LEU A 118 4.66 7.18 -9.32
C LEU A 118 4.80 6.28 -8.09
N LEU A 119 3.78 5.47 -7.78
CA LEU A 119 3.86 4.49 -6.70
C LEU A 119 4.97 3.46 -6.96
N MET A 120 5.12 3.00 -8.20
CA MET A 120 6.16 2.04 -8.56
C MET A 120 7.56 2.64 -8.48
N GLU A 121 7.75 3.88 -8.93
CA GLU A 121 9.02 4.62 -8.76
C GLU A 121 9.41 4.70 -7.27
N ILE A 122 8.46 5.08 -6.40
CA ILE A 122 8.70 5.15 -4.95
C ILE A 122 9.02 3.75 -4.39
N ILE A 123 8.34 2.70 -4.86
CA ILE A 123 8.60 1.35 -4.40
C ILE A 123 10.03 0.93 -4.75
N GLU A 124 10.41 1.09 -6.01
CA GLU A 124 11.72 0.69 -6.54
C GLU A 124 12.86 1.45 -5.85
N ASP A 125 12.75 2.77 -5.71
CA ASP A 125 13.83 3.61 -5.21
C ASP A 125 13.93 3.58 -3.67
N ASP A 126 12.79 3.57 -2.96
CA ASP A 126 12.74 3.88 -1.52
C ASP A 126 12.16 2.78 -0.62
N LEU A 127 11.38 1.83 -1.14
CA LEU A 127 10.61 0.89 -0.30
C LEU A 127 11.04 -0.57 -0.42
N MET A 128 11.77 -0.94 -1.48
CA MET A 128 12.31 -2.30 -1.65
C MET A 128 13.16 -2.70 -0.43
N GLY A 129 12.84 -3.86 0.16
CA GLY A 129 13.52 -4.38 1.35
C GLY A 129 13.24 -3.63 2.65
N ASN A 130 12.42 -2.56 2.64
CA ASN A 130 12.04 -1.84 3.85
C ASN A 130 10.80 -2.45 4.52
N ASN A 131 10.73 -2.34 5.84
CA ASN A 131 9.49 -2.53 6.57
C ASN A 131 8.50 -1.45 6.15
N VAL A 132 7.29 -1.87 5.79
CA VAL A 132 6.24 -0.98 5.31
C VAL A 132 4.91 -1.27 6.01
N LEU A 133 4.12 -0.21 6.18
CA LEU A 133 2.71 -0.32 6.53
C LEU A 133 1.89 -0.28 5.25
N VAL A 134 1.22 -1.38 4.93
CA VAL A 134 0.48 -1.58 3.69
C VAL A 134 -0.99 -1.30 3.91
N TYR A 135 -1.56 -0.42 3.08
CA TYR A 135 -2.99 -0.14 3.03
C TYR A 135 -3.59 -0.69 1.74
N LYS A 136 -4.69 -1.44 1.89
CA LYS A 136 -5.40 -2.07 0.78
C LYS A 136 -6.68 -1.27 0.49
N LEU A 137 -6.92 -0.94 -0.78
CA LEU A 137 -8.24 -0.49 -1.23
C LEU A 137 -9.11 -1.71 -1.45
N VAL A 138 -10.39 -1.62 -1.07
CA VAL A 138 -11.36 -2.71 -1.22
C VAL A 138 -12.46 -2.25 -2.17
N GLU A 139 -12.44 -2.76 -3.39
CA GLU A 139 -13.50 -2.51 -4.37
C GLU A 139 -14.51 -3.65 -4.35
N ALA A 140 -15.79 -3.34 -4.13
CA ALA A 140 -16.88 -4.31 -4.24
C ALA A 140 -17.52 -4.24 -5.63
N LYS A 141 -17.51 -5.36 -6.35
CA LYS A 141 -18.23 -5.52 -7.63
C LYS A 141 -19.20 -6.69 -7.53
N GLY A 142 -20.44 -6.36 -7.15
CA GLY A 142 -21.44 -7.35 -6.75
C GLY A 142 -21.03 -8.03 -5.44
N GLU A 143 -21.05 -9.36 -5.40
CA GLU A 143 -20.63 -10.14 -4.22
C GLU A 143 -19.11 -10.29 -4.10
N LYS A 144 -18.35 -9.93 -5.14
CA LYS A 144 -16.89 -10.09 -5.16
C LYS A 144 -16.21 -8.83 -4.64
N LYS A 145 -15.34 -9.01 -3.63
CA LYS A 145 -14.41 -7.97 -3.17
C LYS A 145 -13.06 -8.16 -3.86
N TYR A 146 -12.55 -7.10 -4.47
CA TYR A 146 -11.21 -7.03 -5.04
C TYR A 146 -10.37 -6.14 -4.14
N ARG A 147 -9.10 -6.51 -3.96
CA ARG A 147 -8.17 -5.73 -3.16
C ARG A 147 -7.04 -5.23 -4.06
N SER A 148 -6.75 -3.95 -4.01
CA SER A 148 -5.58 -3.36 -4.65
C SER A 148 -4.72 -2.63 -3.63
N LEU A 149 -3.44 -2.46 -3.97
CA LEU A 149 -2.53 -1.65 -3.19
C LEU A 149 -2.98 -0.20 -3.27
N GLY A 150 -3.35 0.37 -2.13
CA GLY A 150 -3.81 1.76 -2.03
C GLY A 150 -2.72 2.72 -1.65
N HIS A 151 -1.98 2.38 -0.60
CA HIS A 151 -0.92 3.21 -0.07
C HIS A 151 0.09 2.36 0.69
N VAL A 152 1.34 2.83 0.72
CA VAL A 152 2.43 2.20 1.46
C VAL A 152 3.18 3.28 2.23
N LYS A 153 3.38 3.06 3.53
CA LYS A 153 4.21 3.94 4.36
C LYS A 153 5.49 3.23 4.76
N ASN A 154 6.63 3.83 4.46
CA ASN A 154 7.93 3.37 4.95
C ASN A 154 7.98 3.43 6.49
N LEU A 155 8.27 2.30 7.14
CA LEU A 155 8.50 2.17 8.58
C LEU A 155 9.99 2.10 8.94
N GLY A 156 10.86 2.06 7.93
CA GLY A 156 12.30 1.99 8.05
C GLY A 156 12.87 0.67 7.50
N PRO A 157 14.17 0.40 7.74
CA PRO A 157 14.84 -0.79 7.25
C PRO A 157 14.10 -2.07 7.62
N GLY A 158 13.97 -2.97 6.64
CA GLY A 158 13.46 -4.33 6.82
C GLY A 158 14.49 -5.24 7.46
N ASP A 159 14.01 -6.35 8.00
CA ASP A 159 14.89 -7.47 8.34
C ASP A 159 15.26 -8.25 7.06
N ASP A 160 16.36 -8.99 7.13
CA ASP A 160 16.74 -9.93 6.08
C ASP A 160 15.59 -10.91 5.80
N SER A 161 15.45 -11.34 4.55
CA SER A 161 14.39 -12.31 4.20
C SER A 161 14.71 -13.68 4.77
N GLU A 162 13.66 -14.36 5.22
CA GLU A 162 13.71 -15.79 5.55
C GLU A 162 13.67 -16.67 4.28
N PHE A 163 13.42 -16.07 3.12
CA PHE A 163 13.48 -16.69 1.80
C PHE A 163 14.76 -16.26 1.08
N SER A 164 15.32 -17.15 0.27
CA SER A 164 16.44 -16.78 -0.59
C SER A 164 15.98 -15.91 -1.76
N ASP A 165 16.87 -15.07 -2.30
CA ASP A 165 16.58 -14.21 -3.46
C ASP A 165 16.03 -15.00 -4.65
N GLN A 166 16.56 -16.20 -4.90
CA GLN A 166 16.08 -17.09 -5.96
C GLN A 166 14.65 -17.60 -5.71
N GLU A 167 14.32 -17.97 -4.47
CA GLU A 167 12.96 -18.40 -4.12
C GLU A 167 11.95 -17.26 -4.29
N LEU A 168 12.34 -16.03 -3.93
CA LEU A 168 11.50 -14.86 -4.09
C LEU A 168 11.23 -14.55 -5.57
N GLU A 169 12.27 -14.59 -6.40
CA GLU A 169 12.16 -14.35 -7.85
C GLU A 169 11.30 -15.42 -8.54
N ASP A 170 11.58 -16.71 -8.28
CA ASP A 170 10.84 -17.82 -8.87
C ASP A 170 9.36 -17.80 -8.47
N ASP A 171 9.04 -17.59 -7.18
CA ASP A 171 7.65 -17.58 -6.68
C ASP A 171 6.85 -16.39 -7.24
N LEU A 172 7.50 -15.22 -7.42
CA LEU A 172 6.86 -14.05 -8.03
C LEU A 172 6.52 -14.31 -9.50
N LEU A 173 7.46 -14.84 -10.28
CA LEU A 173 7.24 -15.15 -11.69
C LEU A 173 6.15 -16.21 -11.88
N ASP A 174 6.20 -17.29 -11.09
CA ASP A 174 5.18 -18.34 -11.10
C ASP A 174 3.80 -17.79 -10.74
N HIS A 175 3.72 -16.90 -9.75
CA HIS A 175 2.47 -16.25 -9.38
C HIS A 175 1.90 -15.45 -10.55
N VAL A 176 2.71 -14.59 -11.18
CA VAL A 176 2.30 -13.75 -12.31
C VAL A 176 1.81 -14.59 -13.49
N GLU A 177 2.53 -15.66 -13.84
CA GLU A 177 2.10 -16.58 -14.89
C GLU A 177 0.76 -17.24 -14.58
N SER A 178 0.52 -17.59 -13.32
CA SER A 178 -0.71 -18.25 -12.89
C SER A 178 -1.96 -17.38 -13.09
N ILE A 179 -1.82 -16.05 -12.98
CA ILE A 179 -2.90 -15.08 -13.23
C ILE A 179 -3.37 -15.20 -14.69
N GLY A 180 -2.44 -15.32 -15.64
CA GLY A 180 -2.74 -15.49 -17.06
C GLY A 180 -3.46 -16.81 -17.38
N LYS A 181 -3.08 -17.91 -16.71
CA LYS A 181 -3.67 -19.25 -16.89
C LYS A 181 -5.11 -19.33 -16.33
N ALA A 182 -5.39 -18.63 -15.23
CA ALA A 182 -6.74 -18.58 -14.63
C ALA A 182 -7.76 -17.86 -15.52
N GLN A 183 -7.34 -16.85 -16.29
CA GLN A 183 -8.23 -16.12 -17.21
C GLN A 183 -8.62 -16.93 -18.45
N THR A 184 -7.76 -17.83 -18.93
CA THR A 184 -8.05 -18.68 -20.09
C THR A 184 -9.02 -19.81 -19.77
N ALA A 185 -8.98 -20.36 -18.55
CA ALA A 185 -9.90 -21.41 -18.11
C ALA A 185 -11.36 -20.93 -17.97
N GLY A 186 -11.58 -19.66 -17.61
CA GLY A 186 -12.91 -19.06 -17.48
C GLY A 186 -13.60 -18.66 -18.80
N ARG A 187 -12.86 -18.60 -19.92
CA ARG A 187 -13.38 -18.24 -21.25
C ARG A 187 -13.91 -19.42 -22.07
N ARG A 188 -13.79 -20.66 -21.58
CA ARG A 188 -14.41 -21.86 -22.16
C ARG A 188 -15.75 -22.15 -21.49
N ARG A 189 -16.75 -21.29 -21.68
CA ARG A 189 -18.17 -21.61 -21.45
C ARG A 189 -19.02 -20.90 -22.48
#